data_AF-X6N384-F1
#
_entry.id   AF-X6N384-F1
#
_cell.length_a   1.000
_cell.length_b   1.000
_cell.length_c   1.000
_cell.angle_alpha   90.00
_cell.angle_beta   90.00
_cell.angle_gamma   90.00
#
_symmetry.space_group_name_H-M   'P 1'
#
loop_
_entity.id
_entity.type
_entity.pdbx_description
1 polymer ?
#
loop_
_entity_poly.entity_id
_entity_poly.type
_entity_poly.pdbx_seq_one_letter_code
_entity_poly.pdbx_strand_id
1 'polypeptide(L)'
;MNVIEGKDEPQSHEEEEKKESKQQGLPKAILLLGGSFSPVHVGHVKFLLSLRNYFEEEKKEYHIVAAYLVLSTDRYVWGKLGKNGIKFKHRHKMCELAISECGEVAENFVFPSHVECLHAADYGEMITHSDNHHQFFIQTKLLDDPSQLTQLTDNQYNKLVSIGRSGYTEKVRTLYERDKKKGLIDETIFEFVDMELDEVSSTEIRIELSRYHQIPLEQRTPELKQKIFTALESKISSSGLAYALDNIDDLWLEPLHTKKKTTRRSTTSNTTSNTTEKT
;
A
#
# COMPACT_ATOMS: atom_id res chain seq x y z
N MET A 1 11.75 18.11 -20.66
CA MET A 1 12.23 17.01 -19.79
C MET A 1 12.62 15.87 -20.71
N ASN A 2 13.91 15.49 -20.72
CA ASN A 2 14.38 14.33 -21.47
C ASN A 2 13.95 13.09 -20.69
N VAL A 3 12.98 12.34 -21.21
CA VAL A 3 12.66 11.01 -20.69
C VAL A 3 13.85 10.14 -21.08
N ILE A 4 14.68 9.79 -20.10
CA ILE A 4 15.79 8.86 -20.26
C ILE A 4 15.14 7.48 -20.37
N GLU A 5 14.88 7.02 -21.60
CA GLU A 5 14.61 5.60 -21.85
C GLU A 5 15.93 4.83 -21.69
N GLY A 6 16.33 4.61 -20.43
CA GLY A 6 17.38 3.66 -20.10
C GLY A 6 16.88 2.27 -20.42
N LYS A 7 17.51 1.59 -21.39
CA LYS A 7 17.40 0.15 -21.48
C LYS A 7 18.19 -0.41 -20.32
N ASP A 8 17.50 -0.85 -19.27
CA ASP A 8 18.11 -1.58 -18.18
C ASP A 8 18.63 -2.92 -18.72
N GLU A 9 19.91 -2.98 -19.08
CA GLU A 9 20.59 -4.26 -19.24
C GLU A 9 20.59 -4.96 -17.87
N PRO A 10 20.22 -6.25 -17.81
CA PRO A 10 20.20 -6.98 -16.55
C PRO A 10 21.61 -6.96 -15.95
N GLN A 11 21.76 -6.31 -14.79
CA GLN A 11 23.02 -6.32 -14.05
C GLN A 11 23.37 -7.76 -13.70
N SER A 12 24.60 -8.19 -13.98
CA SER A 12 25.05 -9.54 -13.65
C SER A 12 25.02 -9.75 -12.13
N HIS A 13 24.66 -10.96 -11.66
CA HIS A 13 24.67 -11.35 -10.23
C HIS A 13 25.94 -10.92 -9.46
N GLU A 14 27.11 -10.90 -10.11
CA GLU A 14 28.37 -10.44 -9.48
C GLU A 14 28.37 -8.96 -9.07
N GLU A 15 27.57 -8.10 -9.72
CA GLU A 15 27.44 -6.68 -9.37
C GLU A 15 26.55 -6.50 -8.13
N GLU A 16 25.53 -7.32 -7.97
CA GLU A 16 24.65 -7.31 -6.79
C GLU A 16 25.39 -7.76 -5.52
N GLU A 17 26.15 -8.85 -5.59
CA GLU A 17 26.97 -9.32 -4.45
C GLU A 17 28.00 -8.25 -4.01
N LYS A 18 28.59 -7.53 -4.97
CA LYS A 18 29.51 -6.42 -4.66
C LYS A 18 28.78 -5.22 -4.05
N LYS A 19 27.54 -4.93 -4.45
CA LYS A 19 26.71 -3.89 -3.81
C LYS A 19 26.40 -4.25 -2.36
N GLU A 20 26.01 -5.49 -2.08
CA GLU A 20 25.73 -5.95 -0.70
C GLU A 20 26.94 -5.76 0.23
N SER A 21 28.16 -6.06 -0.24
CA SER A 21 29.37 -5.91 0.58
C SER A 21 29.64 -4.46 1.01
N LYS A 22 29.23 -3.47 0.19
CA LYS A 22 29.40 -2.03 0.49
C LYS A 22 28.33 -1.51 1.44
N GLN A 23 27.21 -2.20 1.56
CA GLN A 23 26.08 -1.84 2.43
C GLN A 23 26.26 -2.40 3.84
N GLN A 24 27.25 -3.28 4.06
CA GLN A 24 27.62 -3.80 5.38
C GLN A 24 28.08 -2.66 6.30
N GLY A 25 27.21 -2.26 7.24
CA GLY A 25 27.48 -1.23 8.24
C GLY A 25 26.53 -0.04 8.22
N LEU A 26 25.70 0.11 7.18
CA LEU A 26 24.64 1.14 7.17
C LEU A 26 23.44 0.71 8.03
N PRO A 27 22.77 1.66 8.71
CA PRO A 27 21.50 1.38 9.37
C PRO A 27 20.47 0.82 8.38
N LYS A 28 19.80 -0.27 8.77
CA LYS A 28 18.75 -0.88 7.95
C LYS A 28 17.44 -0.09 8.07
N ALA A 29 16.75 0.13 6.95
CA ALA A 29 15.49 0.84 6.93
C ALA A 29 14.43 0.19 6.02
N ILE A 30 13.16 0.45 6.34
CA ILE A 30 12.00 0.05 5.53
C ILE A 30 11.28 1.29 5.00
N LEU A 31 10.96 1.32 3.72
CA LEU A 31 10.18 2.40 3.09
C LEU A 31 8.68 2.11 3.18
N LEU A 32 7.88 3.09 3.59
CA LEU A 32 6.43 2.97 3.71
C LEU A 32 5.75 4.08 2.88
N LEU A 33 5.09 3.69 1.79
CA LEU A 33 4.28 4.59 0.96
C LEU A 33 2.80 4.38 1.26
N GLY A 34 2.21 5.28 2.04
CA GLY A 34 0.77 5.26 2.34
C GLY A 34 -0.09 5.77 1.20
N GLY A 35 -1.19 5.08 0.90
CA GLY A 35 -2.08 5.53 -0.16
C GLY A 35 -3.42 4.81 -0.24
N SER A 36 -4.39 5.47 -0.87
CA SER A 36 -5.65 4.82 -1.23
C SER A 36 -5.46 3.77 -2.32
N PHE A 37 -4.44 3.91 -3.19
CA PHE A 37 -4.12 3.00 -4.30
C PHE A 37 -5.37 2.52 -5.07
N SER A 38 -6.20 3.49 -5.48
CA SER A 38 -7.53 3.25 -6.03
C SER A 38 -7.65 3.85 -7.45
N PRO A 39 -7.03 3.27 -8.48
CA PRO A 39 -6.09 2.15 -8.43
C PRO A 39 -4.64 2.60 -8.21
N VAL A 40 -3.76 1.64 -7.93
CA VAL A 40 -2.30 1.78 -8.04
C VAL A 40 -1.90 1.94 -9.52
N HIS A 41 -0.69 2.45 -9.74
CA HIS A 41 -0.07 2.61 -11.04
C HIS A 41 1.43 2.40 -10.90
N VAL A 42 2.12 2.11 -12.02
CA VAL A 42 3.56 1.82 -12.05
C VAL A 42 4.41 2.93 -11.44
N GLY A 43 3.98 4.19 -11.54
CA GLY A 43 4.66 5.32 -10.91
C GLY A 43 4.83 5.18 -9.39
N HIS A 44 3.89 4.52 -8.68
CA HIS A 44 4.04 4.29 -7.24
C HIS A 44 5.17 3.30 -6.91
N VAL A 45 5.32 2.25 -7.73
CA VAL A 45 6.36 1.23 -7.55
C VAL A 45 7.73 1.81 -7.93
N LYS A 46 7.81 2.44 -9.11
CA LYS A 46 9.04 3.12 -9.58
C LYS A 46 9.54 4.15 -8.58
N PHE A 47 8.65 4.87 -7.92
CA PHE A 47 9.03 5.82 -6.89
C PHE A 47 9.68 5.17 -5.66
N LEU A 48 9.18 4.04 -5.19
CA LEU A 48 9.81 3.29 -4.10
C LEU A 48 11.22 2.79 -4.50
N LEU A 49 11.40 2.38 -5.76
CA LEU A 49 12.72 2.02 -6.30
C LEU A 49 13.67 3.22 -6.37
N SER A 50 13.19 4.37 -6.85
CA SER A 50 14.00 5.60 -6.89
C SER A 50 14.42 6.05 -5.49
N LEU A 51 13.53 5.92 -4.50
CA LEU A 51 13.84 6.22 -3.11
C LEU A 51 14.90 5.31 -2.52
N ARG A 52 14.85 4.01 -2.85
CA ARG A 52 15.92 3.08 -2.47
C ARG A 52 17.26 3.57 -3.00
N ASN A 53 17.36 3.85 -4.30
CA ASN A 53 18.60 4.31 -4.91
C ASN A 53 19.09 5.64 -4.30
N TYR A 54 18.17 6.56 -4.02
CA TYR A 54 18.48 7.81 -3.35
C TYR A 54 19.13 7.60 -1.98
N PHE A 55 18.56 6.73 -1.14
CA PHE A 55 19.10 6.48 0.20
C PHE A 55 20.39 5.66 0.20
N GLU A 56 20.48 4.66 -0.66
CA GLU A 56 21.61 3.73 -0.70
C GLU A 56 22.82 4.29 -1.47
N GLU A 57 22.59 4.97 -2.60
CA GLU A 57 23.65 5.36 -3.52
C GLU A 57 24.02 6.84 -3.40
N GLU A 58 23.03 7.73 -3.36
CA GLU A 58 23.25 9.18 -3.30
C GLU A 58 23.58 9.64 -1.88
N LYS A 59 22.75 9.26 -0.90
CA LYS A 59 22.92 9.65 0.50
C LYS A 59 23.87 8.74 1.27
N LYS A 60 23.91 7.45 0.93
CA LYS A 60 24.66 6.42 1.66
C LYS A 60 24.33 6.44 3.16
N GLU A 61 23.06 6.67 3.45
CA GLU A 61 22.58 6.87 4.83
C GLU A 61 21.93 5.61 5.37
N TYR A 62 21.23 4.87 4.52
CA TYR A 62 20.50 3.67 4.89
C TYR A 62 20.79 2.54 3.91
N HIS A 63 20.69 1.32 4.42
CA HIS A 63 20.47 0.13 3.60
C HIS A 63 18.99 -0.22 3.64
N ILE A 64 18.32 -0.12 2.49
CA ILE A 64 16.88 -0.32 2.44
C ILE A 64 16.60 -1.81 2.21
N VAL A 65 15.96 -2.45 3.20
CA VAL A 65 15.74 -3.91 3.17
C VAL A 65 14.37 -4.30 2.61
N ALA A 66 13.40 -3.38 2.62
CA ALA A 66 12.07 -3.60 2.04
C ALA A 66 11.35 -2.27 1.79
N ALA A 67 10.34 -2.31 0.92
CA ALA A 67 9.40 -1.23 0.71
C ALA A 67 7.96 -1.72 0.68
N TYR A 68 7.03 -0.94 1.24
CA TYR A 68 5.62 -1.29 1.30
C TYR A 68 4.70 -0.21 0.70
N LEU A 69 3.80 -0.64 -0.16
CA LEU A 69 2.59 0.10 -0.53
C LEU A 69 1.54 -0.13 0.55
N VAL A 70 1.40 0.81 1.49
CA VAL A 70 0.47 0.69 2.62
C VAL A 70 -0.94 1.12 2.21
N LEU A 71 -1.79 0.13 1.97
CA LEU A 71 -3.17 0.30 1.49
C LEU A 71 -4.08 0.83 2.60
N SER A 72 -4.72 1.96 2.32
CA SER A 72 -5.70 2.53 3.24
C SER A 72 -6.95 1.64 3.41
N THR A 73 -7.64 1.76 4.54
CA THR A 73 -8.92 1.06 4.78
C THR A 73 -10.04 1.42 3.80
N ASP A 74 -10.92 0.47 3.50
CA ASP A 74 -12.11 0.73 2.66
C ASP A 74 -12.99 1.84 3.23
N ARG A 75 -13.08 1.95 4.57
CA ARG A 75 -13.78 3.06 5.22
C ARG A 75 -13.15 4.41 4.92
N TYR A 76 -11.81 4.50 4.95
CA TYR A 76 -11.10 5.74 4.62
C TYR A 76 -11.26 6.07 3.13
N VAL A 77 -11.08 5.08 2.26
CA VAL A 77 -11.23 5.24 0.82
C VAL A 77 -12.66 5.67 0.47
N TRP A 78 -13.68 5.11 1.12
CA TRP A 78 -15.07 5.55 0.99
C TRP A 78 -15.24 7.02 1.40
N GLY A 79 -14.67 7.42 2.54
CA GLY A 79 -14.71 8.81 2.99
C GLY A 79 -14.08 9.79 1.99
N LYS A 80 -13.05 9.35 1.26
CA LYS A 80 -12.34 10.17 0.27
C LYS A 80 -12.99 10.14 -1.12
N LEU A 81 -13.44 8.99 -1.60
CA LEU A 81 -13.81 8.74 -3.00
C LEU A 81 -15.27 8.30 -3.19
N GLY A 82 -15.99 8.01 -2.10
CA GLY A 82 -17.35 7.49 -2.13
C GLY A 82 -17.48 6.23 -3.00
N LYS A 83 -18.53 6.18 -3.82
CA LYS A 83 -18.81 5.08 -4.76
C LYS A 83 -17.75 4.85 -5.84
N ASN A 84 -16.80 5.78 -6.00
CA ASN A 84 -15.70 5.63 -6.95
C ASN A 84 -14.46 4.99 -6.29
N GLY A 85 -14.49 4.72 -4.99
CA GLY A 85 -13.42 3.97 -4.34
C GLY A 85 -13.42 2.52 -4.77
N ILE A 86 -12.25 1.91 -4.84
CA ILE A 86 -12.07 0.49 -5.19
C ILE A 86 -11.95 -0.33 -3.90
N LYS A 87 -12.58 -1.50 -3.83
CA LYS A 87 -12.52 -2.40 -2.66
C LYS A 87 -11.08 -2.83 -2.37
N PHE A 88 -10.74 -3.03 -1.09
CA PHE A 88 -9.39 -3.39 -0.64
C PHE A 88 -8.81 -4.58 -1.40
N LYS A 89 -9.57 -5.66 -1.52
CA LYS A 89 -9.13 -6.89 -2.21
C LYS A 89 -8.63 -6.63 -3.63
N HIS A 90 -9.29 -5.75 -4.37
CA HIS A 90 -8.92 -5.43 -5.75
C HIS A 90 -7.73 -4.48 -5.80
N ARG A 91 -7.66 -3.52 -4.87
CA ARG A 91 -6.49 -2.63 -4.75
C ARG A 91 -5.23 -3.42 -4.43
N HIS A 92 -5.32 -4.34 -3.47
CA HIS A 92 -4.22 -5.24 -3.11
C HIS A 92 -3.75 -6.04 -4.32
N LYS A 93 -4.68 -6.69 -5.03
CA LYS A 93 -4.34 -7.47 -6.23
C LYS A 93 -3.69 -6.63 -7.33
N MET A 94 -4.21 -5.43 -7.58
CA MET A 94 -3.60 -4.53 -8.56
C MET A 94 -2.20 -4.07 -8.12
N CYS A 95 -1.92 -3.94 -6.82
CA CYS A 95 -0.57 -3.63 -6.34
C CYS A 95 0.40 -4.77 -6.68
N GLU A 96 0.04 -6.02 -6.40
CA GLU A 96 0.85 -7.19 -6.78
C GLU A 96 1.17 -7.20 -8.29
N LEU A 97 0.16 -6.94 -9.12
CA LEU A 97 0.33 -6.90 -10.58
C LEU A 97 1.22 -5.73 -11.03
N ALA A 98 1.08 -4.56 -10.42
CA ALA A 98 1.93 -3.41 -10.72
C ALA A 98 3.39 -3.61 -10.29
N ILE A 99 3.62 -4.33 -9.17
CA ILE A 99 4.95 -4.71 -8.71
C ILE A 99 5.58 -5.68 -9.72
N SER A 100 4.87 -6.74 -10.08
CA SER A 100 5.34 -7.75 -11.04
C SER A 100 5.71 -7.14 -12.40
N GLU A 101 4.90 -6.20 -12.90
CA GLU A 101 5.19 -5.52 -14.16
C GLU A 101 6.43 -4.60 -14.11
N CYS A 102 6.89 -4.22 -12.92
CA CYS A 102 8.14 -3.47 -12.75
C CYS A 102 9.39 -4.38 -12.66
N GLY A 103 9.21 -5.71 -12.80
CA GLY A 103 10.30 -6.67 -12.91
C GLY A 103 10.81 -7.23 -11.57
N GLU A 104 11.78 -8.13 -11.67
CA GLU A 104 12.30 -8.94 -10.57
C GLU A 104 12.83 -8.10 -9.39
N VAL A 105 13.51 -6.98 -9.68
CA VAL A 105 13.99 -6.06 -8.64
C VAL A 105 12.84 -5.54 -7.77
N ALA A 106 11.69 -5.25 -8.38
CA ALA A 106 10.51 -4.80 -7.65
C ALA A 106 9.85 -5.97 -6.89
N GLU A 107 9.76 -7.15 -7.48
CA GLU A 107 9.18 -8.34 -6.85
C GLU A 107 9.93 -8.77 -5.58
N ASN A 108 11.25 -8.62 -5.57
CA ASN A 108 12.09 -8.97 -4.43
C ASN A 108 12.14 -7.89 -3.33
N PHE A 109 11.54 -6.72 -3.56
CA PHE A 109 11.77 -5.55 -2.70
C PHE A 109 10.52 -4.75 -2.32
N VAL A 110 9.51 -4.67 -3.20
CA VAL A 110 8.29 -3.90 -3.01
C VAL A 110 7.12 -4.82 -2.75
N PHE A 111 6.34 -4.53 -1.71
CA PHE A 111 5.22 -5.38 -1.29
C PHE A 111 3.95 -4.56 -1.05
N PRO A 112 2.75 -5.07 -1.36
CA PRO A 112 1.52 -4.52 -0.81
C PRO A 112 1.44 -4.81 0.70
N SER A 113 0.76 -3.95 1.44
CA SER A 113 0.43 -4.25 2.85
C SER A 113 -0.62 -5.35 2.98
N HIS A 114 -0.36 -6.33 3.84
CA HIS A 114 -1.24 -7.50 4.07
C HIS A 114 -2.55 -7.17 4.77
N VAL A 115 -2.53 -6.06 5.50
CA VAL A 115 -3.69 -5.52 6.19
C VAL A 115 -3.98 -4.12 5.70
N GLU A 116 -5.24 -3.72 5.79
CA GLU A 116 -5.61 -2.33 5.62
C GLU A 116 -5.24 -1.52 6.86
N CYS A 117 -4.53 -0.41 6.65
CA CYS A 117 -4.20 0.55 7.72
C CYS A 117 -4.86 1.90 7.43
N LEU A 118 -4.99 2.77 8.44
CA LEU A 118 -5.48 4.12 8.17
C LEU A 118 -4.35 4.97 7.58
N HIS A 119 -3.12 4.80 8.09
CA HIS A 119 -1.92 5.50 7.64
C HIS A 119 -0.70 4.56 7.58
N ALA A 120 0.37 5.00 6.91
CA ALA A 120 1.64 4.28 6.83
C ALA A 120 2.28 4.03 8.20
N ALA A 121 2.17 5.01 9.12
CA ALA A 121 2.69 4.89 10.48
C ALA A 121 2.08 3.72 11.26
N ASP A 122 0.76 3.51 11.14
CA ASP A 122 0.07 2.39 11.81
C ASP A 122 0.64 1.04 11.33
N TYR A 123 0.95 0.91 10.04
CA TYR A 123 1.57 -0.30 9.49
C TYR A 123 3.03 -0.45 9.94
N GLY A 124 3.76 0.66 10.05
CA GLY A 124 5.10 0.70 10.65
C GLY A 124 5.11 0.22 12.10
N GLU A 125 4.14 0.65 12.89
CA GLU A 125 3.94 0.19 14.28
C GLU A 125 3.64 -1.30 14.33
N MET A 126 2.79 -1.81 13.42
CA MET A 126 2.52 -3.24 13.31
C MET A 126 3.79 -4.04 12.97
N ILE A 127 4.63 -3.51 12.07
CA ILE A 127 5.92 -4.10 11.74
C ILE A 127 6.80 -4.14 12.99
N THR A 128 6.95 -3.03 13.72
CA THR A 128 7.84 -2.93 14.90
C THR A 128 7.36 -3.71 16.13
N HIS A 129 6.06 -3.94 16.29
CA HIS A 129 5.48 -4.63 17.46
C HIS A 129 5.00 -6.05 17.15
N SER A 130 5.22 -6.56 15.94
CA SER A 130 4.88 -7.95 15.65
C SER A 130 5.82 -8.86 16.43
N ASP A 131 5.33 -9.46 17.52
CA ASP A 131 6.05 -10.49 18.30
C ASP A 131 6.60 -11.64 17.43
N ASN A 132 6.09 -11.77 16.20
CA ASN A 132 6.58 -12.63 15.14
C ASN A 132 6.90 -11.83 13.85
N HIS A 133 7.89 -10.94 13.89
CA HIS A 133 8.44 -10.30 12.69
C HIS A 133 8.64 -11.32 11.55
N HIS A 134 9.16 -12.50 11.87
CA HIS A 134 9.25 -13.64 10.95
C HIS A 134 7.93 -14.05 10.29
N GLN A 135 6.82 -14.18 11.04
CA GLN A 135 5.54 -14.53 10.41
C GLN A 135 5.00 -13.41 9.53
N PHE A 136 5.25 -12.15 9.91
CA PHE A 136 4.89 -11.01 9.08
C PHE A 136 5.59 -11.12 7.71
N PHE A 137 6.90 -11.30 7.67
CA PHE A 137 7.68 -11.46 6.44
C PHE A 137 7.43 -12.80 5.70
N ILE A 138 7.06 -13.88 6.39
CA ILE A 138 6.72 -15.16 5.73
C ILE A 138 5.37 -15.05 5.02
N GLN A 139 4.38 -14.40 5.65
CA GLN A 139 3.06 -14.19 5.05
C GLN A 139 3.10 -13.24 3.86
N THR A 140 4.09 -12.35 3.79
CA THR A 140 4.27 -11.42 2.67
C THR A 140 4.86 -12.06 1.42
N LYS A 141 5.25 -13.34 1.46
CA LYS A 141 6.11 -13.99 0.45
C LYS A 141 7.44 -13.27 0.23
N LEU A 142 7.96 -12.53 1.21
CA LEU A 142 9.31 -11.98 1.13
C LEU A 142 10.39 -13.09 1.10
N LEU A 143 10.03 -14.33 1.39
CA LEU A 143 10.95 -15.34 1.85
C LEU A 143 10.68 -16.70 1.21
N ASP A 144 10.94 -16.81 -0.09
CA ASP A 144 11.29 -18.13 -0.65
C ASP A 144 12.74 -18.51 -0.29
N ASP A 145 13.58 -17.53 0.09
CA ASP A 145 14.96 -17.73 0.56
C ASP A 145 15.12 -17.48 2.08
N PRO A 146 15.43 -18.52 2.87
CA PRO A 146 15.78 -18.42 4.30
C PRO A 146 16.96 -17.52 4.64
N SER A 147 17.84 -17.17 3.69
CA SER A 147 18.98 -16.29 3.94
C SER A 147 18.55 -14.83 4.21
N GLN A 148 17.45 -14.39 3.60
CA GLN A 148 16.84 -13.07 3.79
C GLN A 148 16.14 -12.95 5.16
N LEU A 149 15.66 -14.08 5.72
CA LEU A 149 15.11 -14.16 7.09
C LEU A 149 16.17 -13.74 8.11
N THR A 150 17.39 -14.28 8.01
CA THR A 150 18.51 -13.95 8.90
C THR A 150 18.85 -12.46 8.88
N GLN A 151 18.75 -11.80 7.72
CA GLN A 151 19.00 -10.36 7.63
C GLN A 151 17.95 -9.51 8.37
N LEU A 152 16.70 -10.00 8.47
CA LEU A 152 15.58 -9.34 9.13
C LEU A 152 15.46 -9.69 10.62
N THR A 153 15.95 -10.84 11.07
CA THR A 153 15.92 -11.23 12.50
C THR A 153 17.16 -10.95 13.30
N ASP A 154 18.34 -10.94 12.69
CA ASP A 154 19.56 -10.68 13.45
C ASP A 154 19.79 -9.19 13.69
N ASN A 155 18.97 -8.30 13.11
CA ASN A 155 19.06 -6.86 13.32
C ASN A 155 17.68 -6.21 13.36
N GLN A 156 17.41 -5.50 14.45
CA GLN A 156 16.40 -4.45 14.51
C GLN A 156 16.62 -3.52 13.30
N TYR A 157 15.64 -3.37 12.41
CA TYR A 157 15.69 -2.24 11.48
C TYR A 157 15.68 -0.97 12.33
N ASN A 158 16.63 -0.10 12.05
CA ASN A 158 16.86 1.10 12.86
C ASN A 158 15.86 2.19 12.50
N LYS A 159 15.28 2.14 11.29
CA LYS A 159 14.44 3.21 10.74
C LYS A 159 13.26 2.70 9.88
N LEU A 160 12.18 3.46 9.93
CA LEU A 160 11.00 3.45 9.08
C LEU A 160 10.92 4.80 8.40
N VAL A 161 10.85 4.82 7.07
CA VAL A 161 10.80 6.06 6.32
C VAL A 161 9.43 6.18 5.68
N SER A 162 8.65 7.19 6.09
CA SER A 162 7.37 7.50 5.47
C SER A 162 7.53 8.64 4.49
N ILE A 163 6.90 8.46 3.34
CA ILE A 163 7.09 9.38 2.23
C ILE A 163 5.86 10.27 2.05
N GLY A 164 6.09 11.59 2.03
CA GLY A 164 5.11 12.59 1.65
C GLY A 164 4.94 12.67 0.14
N ARG A 165 3.72 12.96 -0.32
CA ARG A 165 3.42 13.24 -1.73
C ARG A 165 3.19 14.74 -1.92
N SER A 166 3.65 15.27 -3.05
CA SER A 166 3.33 16.63 -3.51
C SER A 166 1.81 16.91 -3.45
N GLY A 167 1.44 18.11 -3.02
CA GLY A 167 0.04 18.53 -2.80
C GLY A 167 -0.60 18.02 -1.49
N TYR A 168 0.01 17.05 -0.81
CA TYR A 168 -0.38 16.60 0.53
C TYR A 168 0.72 16.84 1.57
N THR A 169 1.94 17.19 1.13
CA THR A 169 3.10 17.45 1.98
C THR A 169 2.75 18.28 3.19
N GLU A 170 2.14 19.45 3.04
CA GLU A 170 1.92 20.35 4.19
C GLU A 170 0.95 19.75 5.21
N LYS A 171 -0.10 19.07 4.75
CA LYS A 171 -1.06 18.40 5.62
C LYS A 171 -0.43 17.20 6.31
N VAL A 172 0.33 16.37 5.59
CA VAL A 172 1.00 15.19 6.13
C VAL A 172 2.11 15.61 7.09
N ARG A 173 2.89 16.64 6.75
CA ARG A 173 3.90 17.26 7.61
C ARG A 173 3.25 17.82 8.87
N THR A 174 2.12 18.51 8.76
CA THR A 174 1.36 18.98 9.94
C THR A 174 0.91 17.82 10.84
N LEU A 175 0.41 16.72 10.25
CA LEU A 175 0.02 15.52 11.01
C LEU A 175 1.24 14.86 11.67
N TYR A 176 2.33 14.71 10.94
CA TYR A 176 3.61 14.20 11.43
C TYR A 176 4.10 15.02 12.62
N GLU A 177 4.22 16.34 12.48
CA GLU A 177 4.65 17.23 13.55
C GLU A 177 3.70 17.22 14.76
N ARG A 178 2.39 17.08 14.52
CA ARG A 178 1.39 16.92 15.59
C ARG A 178 1.60 15.61 16.35
N ASP A 179 1.82 14.52 15.64
CA ASP A 179 1.92 13.18 16.23
C ASP A 179 3.28 12.99 16.91
N LYS A 180 4.35 13.56 16.35
CA LYS A 180 5.65 13.78 17.01
C LYS A 180 5.51 14.54 18.33
N LYS A 181 4.81 15.69 18.35
CA LYS A 181 4.55 16.45 19.59
C LYS A 181 3.77 15.68 20.65
N LYS A 182 2.99 14.67 20.24
CA LYS A 182 2.24 13.79 21.15
C LYS A 182 3.04 12.57 21.62
N GLY A 183 4.29 12.40 21.17
CA GLY A 183 5.10 11.22 21.44
C GLY A 183 4.58 9.95 20.75
N LEU A 184 3.77 10.10 19.71
CA LEU A 184 3.26 8.98 18.90
C LEU A 184 4.25 8.57 17.80
N ILE A 185 5.25 9.41 17.55
CA ILE A 185 6.30 9.16 16.58
C ILE A 185 7.63 9.24 17.32
N ASP A 186 8.37 8.13 17.29
CA ASP A 186 9.77 8.11 17.69
C ASP A 186 10.62 8.50 16.48
N GLU A 187 11.22 9.69 16.50
CA GLU A 187 12.07 10.18 15.41
C GLU A 187 13.38 9.41 15.27
N THR A 188 13.79 8.67 16.30
CA THR A 188 14.92 7.75 16.19
C THR A 188 14.55 6.54 15.34
N ILE A 189 13.26 6.25 15.18
CA ILE A 189 12.72 5.16 14.38
C ILE A 189 12.07 5.67 13.09
N PHE A 190 11.49 6.87 13.05
CA PHE A 190 10.69 7.31 11.90
C PHE A 190 11.21 8.59 11.28
N GLU A 191 11.38 8.59 9.95
CA GLU A 191 11.78 9.77 9.17
C GLU A 191 10.73 10.12 8.11
N PHE A 192 10.37 11.40 8.02
CA PHE A 192 9.49 11.91 6.96
C PHE A 192 10.31 12.52 5.83
N VAL A 193 10.09 12.02 4.62
CA VAL A 193 10.82 12.45 3.42
C VAL A 193 9.84 13.05 2.43
N ASP A 194 10.19 14.24 1.94
CA ASP A 194 9.38 14.99 0.99
C ASP A 194 10.00 14.85 -0.40
N MET A 195 9.37 14.04 -1.25
CA MET A 195 9.80 13.85 -2.63
C MET A 195 8.60 13.93 -3.56
N GLU A 196 8.80 14.61 -4.69
CA GLU A 196 7.75 14.73 -5.70
C GLU A 196 7.57 13.41 -6.44
N LEU A 197 6.32 13.01 -6.56
CA LEU A 197 5.88 11.91 -7.41
C LEU A 197 5.30 12.51 -8.68
N ASP A 198 5.62 11.93 -9.83
CA ASP A 198 4.99 12.30 -11.08
C ASP A 198 3.46 12.26 -10.97
N GLU A 199 2.80 13.21 -11.64
CA GLU A 199 1.35 13.39 -11.64
C GLU A 199 0.61 12.32 -12.47
N VAL A 200 0.86 11.04 -12.22
CA VAL A 200 -0.08 10.01 -12.68
C VAL A 200 -1.28 10.04 -11.75
N SER A 201 -2.38 10.62 -12.21
CA SER A 201 -3.60 10.75 -11.41
C SER A 201 -4.44 9.49 -11.52
N SER A 202 -4.51 8.70 -10.44
CA SER A 202 -5.49 7.62 -10.28
C SER A 202 -6.95 8.06 -10.56
N THR A 203 -7.23 9.38 -10.54
CA THR A 203 -8.54 9.94 -10.84
C THR A 203 -8.97 9.71 -12.28
N GLU A 204 -8.07 9.89 -13.25
CA GLU A 204 -8.40 9.68 -14.66
C GLU A 204 -8.72 8.21 -14.93
N ILE A 205 -7.89 7.31 -14.39
CA ILE A 205 -8.11 5.86 -14.49
C ILE A 205 -9.48 5.50 -13.90
N ARG A 206 -9.84 6.01 -12.72
CA ARG A 206 -11.15 5.78 -12.11
C ARG A 206 -12.30 6.30 -12.96
N ILE A 207 -12.16 7.47 -13.59
CA ILE A 207 -13.21 8.06 -14.44
C ILE A 207 -13.49 7.14 -15.63
N GLU A 208 -12.44 6.66 -16.31
CA GLU A 208 -12.59 5.78 -17.47
C GLU A 208 -13.15 4.40 -17.08
N LEU A 209 -12.65 3.79 -16.00
CA LEU A 209 -13.20 2.54 -15.48
C LEU A 209 -14.67 2.71 -15.05
N SER A 210 -15.01 3.80 -14.37
CA SER A 210 -16.39 4.08 -13.94
C SER A 210 -17.31 4.30 -15.14
N ARG A 211 -16.83 4.98 -16.18
CA ARG A 211 -17.58 5.15 -17.44
C ARG A 211 -17.87 3.79 -18.09
N TYR A 212 -16.87 2.90 -18.16
CA TYR A 212 -17.05 1.55 -18.68
C TYR A 212 -18.05 0.73 -17.85
N HIS A 213 -17.97 0.81 -16.52
CA HIS A 213 -18.91 0.15 -15.60
C HIS A 213 -20.37 0.60 -15.81
N GLN A 214 -20.59 1.87 -16.12
CA GLN A 214 -21.95 2.42 -16.35
C GLN A 214 -22.58 1.97 -17.67
N ILE A 215 -21.81 1.36 -18.58
CA ILE A 215 -22.33 0.83 -19.85
C ILE A 215 -23.07 -0.48 -19.56
N PRO A 216 -24.29 -0.68 -20.11
CA PRO A 216 -25.02 -1.94 -19.97
C PRO A 216 -24.19 -3.14 -20.41
N LEU A 217 -24.31 -4.27 -19.72
CA LEU A 217 -23.44 -5.44 -19.90
C LEU A 217 -23.43 -5.92 -21.36
N GLU A 218 -24.59 -5.91 -22.03
CA GLU A 218 -24.77 -6.30 -23.42
C GLU A 218 -24.08 -5.37 -24.44
N GLN A 219 -23.67 -4.17 -24.02
CA GLN A 219 -22.95 -3.18 -24.83
C GLN A 219 -21.45 -3.14 -24.54
N ARG A 220 -20.95 -3.92 -23.57
CA ARG A 220 -19.54 -3.97 -23.20
C ARG A 220 -18.75 -4.89 -24.15
N THR A 221 -18.55 -4.44 -25.38
CA THR A 221 -17.87 -5.24 -26.42
C THR A 221 -16.34 -5.31 -26.21
N PRO A 222 -15.65 -6.30 -26.79
CA PRO A 222 -14.19 -6.38 -26.79
C PRO A 222 -13.51 -5.13 -27.37
N GLU A 223 -14.09 -4.51 -28.40
CA GLU A 223 -13.55 -3.30 -29.03
C GLU A 223 -13.58 -2.11 -28.06
N LEU A 224 -14.66 -1.98 -27.30
CA LEU A 224 -14.77 -0.96 -26.26
C LEU A 224 -13.78 -1.21 -25.13
N LYS A 225 -13.62 -2.47 -24.70
CA LYS A 225 -12.60 -2.85 -23.72
C LYS A 225 -11.19 -2.48 -24.20
N GLN A 226 -10.87 -2.77 -25.47
CA GLN A 226 -9.59 -2.42 -26.08
C GLN A 226 -9.37 -0.91 -26.16
N LYS A 227 -10.43 -0.13 -26.45
CA LYS A 227 -10.35 1.34 -26.46
C LYS A 227 -9.98 1.90 -25.08
N ILE A 228 -10.57 1.36 -24.01
CA ILE A 228 -10.20 1.72 -22.64
C ILE A 228 -8.76 1.28 -22.34
N PHE A 229 -8.34 0.11 -22.83
CA PHE A 229 -6.97 -0.38 -22.67
C PHE A 229 -5.96 0.61 -23.24
N THR A 230 -6.09 0.98 -24.51
CA THR A 230 -5.20 1.95 -25.18
C THR A 230 -5.22 3.33 -24.51
N ALA A 231 -6.36 3.76 -23.96
CA ALA A 231 -6.45 5.05 -23.28
C ALA A 231 -5.68 5.09 -21.94
N LEU A 232 -5.46 3.93 -21.31
CA LEU A 232 -4.96 3.82 -19.94
C LEU A 232 -3.62 3.06 -19.82
N GLU A 233 -3.15 2.39 -20.87
CA GLU A 233 -1.94 1.53 -20.84
C GLU A 233 -0.67 2.25 -20.40
N SER A 234 -0.57 3.57 -20.60
CA SER A 234 0.56 4.38 -20.12
C SER A 234 0.43 4.80 -18.65
N LYS A 235 -0.74 4.61 -18.03
CA LYS A 235 -1.07 5.14 -16.71
C LYS A 235 -1.17 4.07 -15.64
N ILE A 236 -1.49 2.84 -15.99
CA ILE A 236 -1.64 1.71 -15.06
C ILE A 236 -0.96 0.49 -15.68
N SER A 237 -0.53 -0.45 -14.85
CA SER A 237 0.03 -1.69 -15.36
C SER A 237 -0.96 -2.39 -16.29
N SER A 238 -0.48 -2.92 -17.41
CA SER A 238 -1.29 -3.64 -18.41
C SER A 238 -2.06 -4.79 -17.76
N SER A 239 -1.37 -5.54 -16.90
CA SER A 239 -1.92 -6.62 -16.10
C SER A 239 -2.97 -6.14 -15.09
N GLY A 240 -2.69 -5.03 -14.39
CA GLY A 240 -3.61 -4.41 -13.44
C GLY A 240 -4.88 -3.87 -14.10
N LEU A 241 -4.76 -3.31 -15.30
CA LEU A 241 -5.89 -2.82 -16.09
C LEU A 241 -6.78 -3.95 -16.59
N ALA A 242 -6.17 -5.01 -17.13
CA ALA A 242 -6.91 -6.22 -17.52
C ALA A 242 -7.71 -6.77 -16.35
N TYR A 243 -7.07 -6.93 -15.18
CA TYR A 243 -7.72 -7.37 -13.95
C TYR A 243 -8.89 -6.45 -13.54
N ALA A 244 -8.71 -5.13 -13.58
CA ALA A 244 -9.75 -4.18 -13.20
C ALA A 244 -10.98 -4.27 -14.12
N LEU A 245 -10.76 -4.44 -15.42
CA LEU A 245 -11.85 -4.59 -16.40
C LEU A 245 -12.57 -5.94 -16.25
N ASP A 246 -11.85 -7.02 -15.95
CA ASP A 246 -12.44 -8.34 -15.71
C ASP A 246 -13.27 -8.41 -14.42
N ASN A 247 -12.99 -7.52 -13.46
CA ASN A 247 -13.67 -7.45 -12.17
C ASN A 247 -14.55 -6.20 -12.05
N ILE A 248 -14.89 -5.54 -13.16
CA ILE A 248 -15.44 -4.17 -13.15
C ILE A 248 -16.72 -4.01 -12.31
N ASP A 249 -17.56 -5.04 -12.24
CA ASP A 249 -18.83 -4.98 -11.51
C ASP A 249 -18.69 -5.21 -10.00
N ASP A 250 -17.61 -5.84 -9.56
CA ASP A 250 -17.28 -6.05 -8.14
C ASP A 250 -16.20 -5.06 -7.64
N LEU A 251 -15.63 -4.26 -8.55
CA LEU A 251 -14.48 -3.40 -8.28
C LEU A 251 -14.75 -2.35 -7.20
N TRP A 252 -15.96 -1.80 -7.19
CA TRP A 252 -16.29 -0.55 -6.52
C TRP A 252 -16.78 -0.75 -5.08
N LEU A 253 -16.44 0.18 -4.20
CA LEU A 253 -17.01 0.24 -2.86
C LEU A 253 -18.52 0.43 -2.96
N GLU A 254 -19.23 -0.34 -2.16
CA GLU A 254 -20.67 -0.18 -1.97
C GLU A 254 -20.93 0.72 -0.76
N PRO A 255 -22.07 1.43 -0.73
CA PRO A 255 -22.48 2.13 0.48
C PRO A 255 -22.43 1.15 1.64
N LEU A 256 -21.67 1.49 2.68
CA LEU A 256 -21.73 0.77 3.94
C LEU A 256 -23.20 0.77 4.33
N HIS A 257 -23.89 -0.36 4.14
CA HIS A 257 -25.24 -0.52 4.63
C HIS A 257 -25.14 -0.16 6.08
N THR A 258 -25.70 0.98 6.46
CA THR A 258 -25.83 1.37 7.85
C THR A 258 -26.58 0.19 8.42
N LYS A 259 -25.88 -0.71 9.12
CA LYS A 259 -26.50 -1.84 9.80
C LYS A 259 -27.61 -1.17 10.57
N LYS A 260 -28.86 -1.33 10.11
CA LYS A 260 -30.03 -0.77 10.78
C LYS A 260 -29.80 -1.21 12.21
N LYS A 261 -29.55 -0.26 13.13
CA LYS A 261 -29.30 -0.57 14.53
C LYS A 261 -30.41 -1.54 14.89
N THR A 262 -30.07 -2.82 14.98
CA THR A 262 -31.04 -3.82 15.36
C THR A 262 -31.27 -3.45 16.79
N THR A 263 -32.33 -2.68 17.05
CA THR A 263 -32.70 -2.24 18.37
C THR A 263 -32.88 -3.54 19.14
N ARG A 264 -31.84 -3.96 19.87
CA ARG A 264 -31.93 -5.03 20.85
C ARG A 264 -32.95 -4.49 21.84
N ARG A 265 -34.21 -4.88 21.65
CA ARG A 265 -35.24 -4.76 22.68
C ARG A 265 -34.63 -5.47 23.88
N SER A 266 -34.19 -4.69 24.86
CA SER A 266 -33.89 -5.19 26.18
C SER A 266 -35.19 -5.78 26.70
N THR A 267 -35.37 -7.08 26.56
CA THR A 267 -36.30 -7.84 27.39
C THR A 267 -35.74 -7.77 28.80
N THR A 268 -36.15 -6.74 29.53
CA THR A 268 -36.11 -6.71 30.99
C THR A 268 -36.95 -7.89 31.47
N SER A 269 -36.27 -8.96 31.87
CA SER A 269 -36.86 -10.02 32.66
C SER A 269 -37.20 -9.44 34.04
N ASN A 270 -38.48 -9.15 34.27
CA ASN A 270 -38.99 -8.90 35.60
C ASN A 270 -38.95 -10.21 36.40
N THR A 271 -37.92 -10.37 37.24
CA THR A 271 -37.89 -11.41 38.27
C THR A 271 -38.79 -10.97 39.42
N THR A 272 -39.98 -11.54 39.51
CA THR A 272 -40.88 -11.38 40.66
C THR A 272 -40.42 -12.32 41.76
N SER A 273 -39.85 -11.76 42.83
CA SER A 273 -39.57 -12.47 44.07
C SER A 273 -40.87 -12.71 44.84
N ASN A 274 -41.34 -13.97 44.88
CA ASN A 274 -42.37 -14.39 45.82
C ASN A 274 -41.75 -14.58 47.21
N THR A 275 -42.13 -13.73 48.15
CA THR A 275 -41.91 -13.90 49.58
C THR A 275 -43.10 -14.67 50.14
N THR A 276 -42.89 -15.89 50.65
CA THR A 276 -43.93 -16.62 51.40
C THR A 276 -43.60 -16.51 52.88
N GLU A 277 -44.43 -15.76 53.61
CA GLU A 277 -44.48 -15.73 55.06
C GLU A 277 -45.20 -16.97 55.61
N LYS A 278 -44.57 -17.57 56.62
CA LYS A 278 -45.12 -18.17 57.85
C LYS A 278 -46.51 -18.82 57.81
N THR A 279 -46.56 -20.10 58.18
CA THR A 279 -47.11 -20.50 59.49
C THR A 279 -46.44 -21.76 59.99
#